data_AF-A0A2V1BFS4-F1
#
_entry.id   AF-A0A2V1BFS4-F1
#
_cell.length_a   1.000
_cell.length_b   1.000
_cell.length_c   1.000
_cell.angle_alpha   90.00
_cell.angle_beta   90.00
_cell.angle_gamma   90.00
#
_symmetry.space_group_name_H-M   'P 1'
#
loop_
_entity.id
_entity.type
_entity.pdbx_description
1 polymer ?
#
loop_
_entity_poly.entity_id
_entity_poly.type
_entity_poly.pdbx_seq_one_letter_code
_entity_poly.pdbx_strand_id
1 'polypeptide(L)'
;MYIKRTLGAINSQILSTQQREFHEALGGEGESEVVCFYEALKSPTAIEVRRGSWQMKGPPTVLVTKSSATHCRSWENGPEHICAINRTHSGMVKFGPQDHEYDKALQRIQGLVRQALTTQSQRQGSNTESM
;
A
#
# COMPACT_ATOMS: atom_id res chain seq x y z
N MET A 1 -15.62 -12.18 1.71
CA MET A 1 -15.14 -10.99 0.97
C MET A 1 -14.19 -11.48 -0.13
N TYR A 2 -14.73 -11.58 -1.34
CA TYR A 2 -14.13 -12.17 -2.54
C TYR A 2 -13.81 -11.03 -3.52
N ILE A 3 -12.93 -10.09 -3.16
CA ILE A 3 -12.72 -8.91 -4.03
C ILE A 3 -11.53 -9.13 -4.98
N LYS A 4 -10.36 -9.56 -4.50
CA LYS A 4 -9.21 -9.81 -5.39
C LYS A 4 -9.28 -11.14 -6.16
N ARG A 5 -9.76 -12.22 -5.55
CA ARG A 5 -9.78 -13.56 -6.19
C ARG A 5 -10.75 -13.66 -7.38
N THR A 6 -11.82 -12.86 -7.36
CA THR A 6 -12.91 -12.91 -8.36
C THR A 6 -12.63 -11.98 -9.54
N LEU A 7 -11.92 -10.87 -9.33
CA LEU A 7 -11.45 -10.01 -10.42
C LEU A 7 -10.38 -10.70 -11.27
N GLY A 8 -9.46 -11.45 -10.65
CA GLY A 8 -8.40 -12.17 -11.37
C GLY A 8 -8.91 -13.27 -12.32
N ALA A 9 -10.04 -13.89 -12.00
CA ALA A 9 -10.64 -14.95 -12.82
C ALA A 9 -11.59 -14.44 -13.91
N ILE A 10 -12.16 -13.23 -13.74
CA ILE A 10 -13.21 -12.69 -14.62
C ILE A 10 -12.69 -11.55 -15.51
N ASN A 11 -11.63 -10.82 -15.11
CA ASN A 11 -11.16 -9.62 -15.81
C ASN A 11 -9.64 -9.39 -15.66
N SER A 12 -8.82 -10.38 -16.05
CA SER A 12 -7.35 -10.25 -16.06
C SER A 12 -6.86 -9.03 -16.86
N GLN A 13 -7.55 -8.69 -17.95
CA GLN A 13 -7.20 -7.55 -18.81
C GLN A 13 -7.43 -6.19 -18.13
N ILE A 14 -8.46 -6.08 -17.29
CA ILE A 14 -8.72 -4.85 -16.51
C ILE A 14 -7.61 -4.67 -15.47
N LEU A 15 -7.24 -5.74 -14.76
CA LEU A 15 -6.18 -5.68 -13.77
C LEU A 15 -4.82 -5.34 -14.39
N SER A 16 -4.48 -5.91 -15.56
CA SER A 16 -3.26 -5.54 -16.28
C SER A 16 -3.29 -4.10 -16.77
N THR A 17 -4.46 -3.61 -17.20
CA THR A 17 -4.62 -2.22 -17.65
C THR A 17 -4.45 -1.26 -16.48
N GLN A 18 -5.14 -1.50 -15.36
CA GLN A 18 -5.02 -0.70 -14.15
C GLN A 18 -3.58 -0.69 -13.60
N GLN A 19 -2.88 -1.82 -13.66
CA GLN A 19 -1.47 -1.89 -13.25
C GLN A 19 -0.58 -1.02 -14.15
N ARG A 20 -0.75 -1.12 -15.47
CA ARG A 20 0.03 -0.30 -16.41
C ARG A 20 -0.27 1.18 -16.22
N GLU A 21 -1.55 1.56 -16.16
CA GLU A 21 -1.98 2.94 -15.94
C GLU A 21 -1.47 3.49 -14.60
N PHE A 22 -1.45 2.66 -13.54
CA PHE A 22 -0.88 3.04 -12.25
C PHE A 22 0.62 3.33 -12.36
N HIS A 23 1.39 2.52 -13.10
CA HIS A 23 2.81 2.77 -13.32
C HIS A 23 3.05 4.05 -14.13
N GLU A 24 2.27 4.26 -15.19
CA GLU A 24 2.38 5.45 -16.05
C GLU A 24 2.04 6.74 -15.30
N ALA A 25 1.01 6.72 -14.44
CA ALA A 25 0.59 7.88 -13.66
C ALA A 25 1.62 8.37 -12.63
N LEU A 26 2.56 7.52 -12.23
CA LEU A 26 3.61 7.84 -11.25
C LEU A 26 4.94 8.26 -11.88
N GLY A 27 5.01 8.31 -13.21
CA GLY A 27 6.20 8.71 -13.95
C GLY A 27 7.35 7.71 -13.88
N GLY A 28 8.51 8.16 -14.35
CA GLY A 28 9.75 7.39 -14.37
C GLY A 28 10.40 7.20 -13.00
N GLU A 29 11.50 6.46 -12.99
CA GLU A 29 12.33 6.29 -11.80
C GLU A 29 12.83 7.64 -11.29
N GLY A 30 12.66 7.90 -9.99
CA GLY A 30 13.03 9.16 -9.35
C GLY A 30 12.03 10.33 -9.51
N GLU A 31 10.95 10.16 -10.28
CA GLU A 31 9.92 11.20 -10.41
C GLU A 31 8.90 11.18 -9.28
N SER A 32 8.52 9.98 -8.83
CA SER A 32 7.64 9.74 -7.69
C SER A 32 8.13 8.54 -6.90
N GLU A 33 7.83 8.52 -5.59
CA GLU A 33 8.20 7.45 -4.68
C GLU A 33 6.95 6.87 -4.00
N VAL A 34 6.85 5.54 -3.98
CA VAL A 34 5.77 4.78 -3.35
C VAL A 34 6.30 3.99 -2.16
N VAL A 35 5.53 3.99 -1.08
CA VAL A 35 5.73 3.08 0.06
C VAL A 35 4.48 2.26 0.26
N CYS A 36 4.64 0.93 0.27
CA CYS A 36 3.56 -0.02 0.46
C CYS A 36 3.45 -0.44 1.93
N PHE A 37 2.22 -0.43 2.45
CA PHE A 37 1.90 -0.96 3.77
C PHE A 37 1.08 -2.25 3.63
N TYR A 38 1.33 -3.25 4.47
CA TYR A 38 0.57 -4.50 4.44
C TYR A 38 0.24 -5.05 5.84
N GLU A 39 -0.85 -5.82 5.94
CA GLU A 39 -1.26 -6.49 7.18
C GLU A 39 -0.28 -7.63 7.54
N ALA A 40 0.12 -7.71 8.80
CA ALA A 40 0.93 -8.83 9.32
C ALA A 40 0.14 -9.79 10.21
N LEU A 41 -1.09 -9.44 10.61
CA LEU A 41 -1.98 -10.32 11.36
C LEU A 41 -3.18 -10.77 10.51
N LYS A 42 -3.62 -12.00 10.74
CA LYS A 42 -4.81 -12.55 10.08
C LYS A 42 -6.08 -11.88 10.58
N SER A 43 -7.00 -11.57 9.68
CA SER A 43 -8.32 -11.04 10.00
C SER A 43 -9.34 -12.19 10.05
N PRO A 44 -10.35 -12.15 10.95
CA PRO A 44 -11.46 -13.08 10.88
C PRO A 44 -12.18 -12.96 9.53
N THR A 45 -12.80 -14.05 9.06
CA THR A 45 -13.54 -14.05 7.78
C THR A 45 -15.04 -13.88 8.00
N ALA A 46 -15.73 -13.37 6.97
CA ALA A 46 -17.17 -13.24 6.98
C ALA A 46 -17.82 -14.63 6.87
N ILE A 47 -18.70 -14.96 7.81
CA ILE A 47 -19.56 -16.14 7.77
C ILE A 47 -21.02 -15.71 7.90
N GLU A 48 -21.90 -16.42 7.22
CA GLU A 48 -23.34 -16.25 7.37
C GLU A 48 -23.79 -17.01 8.61
N VAL A 49 -24.28 -16.29 9.62
CA VAL A 49 -24.66 -16.86 10.93
C VAL A 49 -26.16 -17.18 10.99
N ARG A 50 -26.95 -16.42 10.22
CA ARG A 50 -28.38 -16.65 9.92
C ARG A 50 -28.60 -16.16 8.49
N ARG A 51 -29.65 -16.63 7.82
CA ARG A 51 -29.97 -16.22 6.45
C ARG A 51 -29.97 -14.68 6.31
N GLY A 52 -29.07 -14.15 5.48
CA GLY A 52 -28.86 -12.71 5.25
C GLY A 52 -28.03 -11.98 6.32
N SER A 53 -27.60 -12.65 7.39
CA SER A 53 -26.83 -12.07 8.50
C SER A 53 -25.39 -12.55 8.48
N TRP A 54 -24.48 -11.64 8.15
CA TRP A 54 -23.04 -11.90 8.07
C TRP A 54 -22.31 -11.37 9.31
N GLN A 55 -21.40 -12.16 9.85
CA GLN A 55 -20.50 -11.73 10.94
C GLN A 55 -19.07 -12.11 10.63
N MET A 56 -18.13 -11.32 11.12
CA MET A 56 -16.68 -11.58 11.01
C MET A 56 -16.23 -12.56 12.10
N LYS A 57 -16.80 -13.78 12.07
CA LYS A 57 -16.53 -14.87 13.04
C LYS A 57 -15.97 -16.14 12.40
N GLY A 58 -15.67 -16.09 11.11
CA GLY A 58 -15.07 -17.20 10.39
C GLY A 58 -13.58 -17.38 10.70
N PRO A 59 -12.98 -18.48 10.20
CA PRO A 59 -11.57 -18.78 10.37
C PRO A 59 -10.67 -17.59 9.97
N PRO A 60 -9.66 -17.22 10.78
CA PRO A 60 -8.76 -16.13 10.44
C PRO A 60 -7.90 -16.42 9.20
N THR A 61 -7.81 -15.45 8.29
CA THR A 61 -6.95 -15.51 7.11
C THR A 61 -6.30 -14.16 6.82
N VAL A 62 -5.27 -14.17 5.98
CA VAL A 62 -4.74 -12.94 5.36
C VAL A 62 -5.73 -12.54 4.27
N LEU A 63 -6.34 -11.35 4.39
CA LEU A 63 -7.34 -10.86 3.43
C LEU A 63 -6.66 -10.29 2.18
N VAL A 64 -5.49 -9.68 2.33
CA VAL A 64 -4.64 -9.20 1.25
C VAL A 64 -3.23 -9.71 1.44
N THR A 65 -2.75 -10.55 0.52
CA THR A 65 -1.40 -11.11 0.61
C THR A 65 -0.35 -10.01 0.50
N LYS A 66 0.80 -10.18 1.17
CA LYS A 66 1.96 -9.29 1.04
C LYS A 66 2.30 -9.05 -0.43
N SER A 67 2.42 -10.12 -1.22
CA SER A 67 2.72 -10.05 -2.66
C SER A 67 1.76 -9.17 -3.45
N SER A 68 0.48 -9.12 -3.06
CA SER A 68 -0.53 -8.31 -3.72
C SER A 68 -0.66 -6.90 -3.17
N ALA A 69 -0.19 -6.66 -1.94
CA ALA A 69 -0.12 -5.33 -1.33
C ALA A 69 1.16 -4.56 -1.72
N THR A 70 2.21 -5.27 -2.11
CA THR A 70 3.52 -4.72 -2.47
C THR A 70 3.84 -4.87 -3.97
N HIS A 71 2.81 -5.08 -4.81
CA HIS A 71 2.99 -5.22 -6.24
C HIS A 71 3.09 -3.83 -6.89
N CYS A 72 4.30 -3.29 -6.95
CA CYS A 72 4.60 -1.96 -7.48
C CYS A 72 5.68 -2.02 -8.58
N ARG A 73 6.26 -0.86 -8.92
CA ARG A 73 7.31 -0.71 -9.93
C ARG A 73 8.58 -1.44 -9.49
N SER A 74 9.41 -1.85 -10.45
CA SER A 74 10.57 -2.73 -10.17
C SER A 74 11.62 -2.10 -9.27
N TRP A 75 11.74 -0.77 -9.24
CA TRP A 75 12.65 -0.03 -8.37
C TRP A 75 12.08 0.25 -6.97
N GLU A 76 10.84 -0.15 -6.68
CA GLU A 76 10.17 0.07 -5.38
C GLU A 76 9.91 -1.25 -4.64
N ASN A 77 10.71 -2.28 -4.93
CA ASN A 77 10.57 -3.62 -4.34
C ASN A 77 11.46 -3.84 -3.10
N GLY A 78 12.31 -2.86 -2.76
CA GLY A 78 13.24 -2.94 -1.64
C GLY A 78 12.55 -2.79 -0.27
N PRO A 79 13.24 -3.20 0.82
CA PRO A 79 12.71 -3.12 2.19
C PRO A 79 12.44 -1.68 2.66
N GLU A 80 13.05 -0.69 2.05
CA GLU A 80 12.82 0.73 2.29
C GLU A 80 11.43 1.20 1.82
N HIS A 81 10.88 0.56 0.78
CA HIS A 81 9.57 0.84 0.20
C HIS A 81 8.45 -0.05 0.75
N ILE A 82 8.76 -1.02 1.62
CA ILE A 82 7.79 -2.00 2.11
C ILE A 82 7.74 -1.97 3.64
N CYS A 83 6.56 -1.65 4.18
CA CYS A 83 6.33 -1.57 5.62
C CYS A 83 5.25 -2.55 6.08
N ALA A 84 5.62 -3.50 6.94
CA ALA A 84 4.64 -4.35 7.62
C ALA A 84 3.96 -3.57 8.74
N ILE A 85 2.64 -3.64 8.86
CA ILE A 85 1.92 -3.13 10.03
C ILE A 85 1.43 -4.33 10.84
N ASN A 86 1.81 -4.42 12.11
CA ASN A 86 1.48 -5.56 12.99
C ASN A 86 0.01 -5.57 13.45
N ARG A 87 -0.91 -5.50 12.49
CA ARG A 87 -2.36 -5.41 12.66
C ARG A 87 -3.07 -6.24 11.59
N THR A 88 -4.36 -6.43 11.80
CA THR A 88 -5.29 -6.96 10.80
C THR A 88 -5.55 -5.94 9.69
N HIS A 89 -6.09 -6.37 8.55
CA HIS A 89 -6.41 -5.51 7.41
C HIS A 89 -7.21 -4.26 7.78
N SER A 90 -8.22 -4.37 8.65
CA SER A 90 -9.02 -3.23 9.08
C SER A 90 -8.41 -2.47 10.27
N GLY A 91 -7.46 -3.10 10.97
CA GLY A 91 -6.75 -2.52 12.11
C GLY A 91 -5.54 -1.67 11.69
N MET A 92 -4.92 -1.96 10.54
CA MET A 92 -3.69 -1.26 10.10
C MET A 92 -3.89 0.23 9.77
N VAL A 93 -5.14 0.70 9.70
CA VAL A 93 -5.51 2.11 9.48
C VAL A 93 -6.08 2.78 10.73
N LYS A 94 -6.06 2.09 11.88
CA LYS A 94 -6.68 2.55 13.14
C LYS A 94 -5.61 2.69 14.20
N PHE A 95 -5.08 3.91 14.32
CA PHE A 95 -4.05 4.24 15.30
C PHE A 95 -4.69 4.76 16.58
N GLY A 96 -4.23 4.23 17.72
CA GLY A 96 -4.59 4.74 19.04
C GLY A 96 -3.56 5.74 19.57
N PRO A 97 -3.83 6.37 20.73
CA PRO A 97 -2.80 7.10 21.47
C PRO A 97 -1.61 6.18 21.79
N GLN A 98 -0.38 6.68 21.59
CA GLN A 98 0.87 5.95 21.87
C GLN A 98 1.01 4.62 21.10
N ASP A 99 0.49 4.57 19.88
CA ASP A 99 0.59 3.38 19.02
C ASP A 99 1.93 3.35 18.27
N HIS A 100 2.78 2.37 18.58
CA HIS A 100 4.07 2.20 17.88
C HIS A 100 3.93 1.99 16.37
N GLU A 101 2.82 1.43 15.90
CA GLU A 101 2.56 1.28 14.46
C GLU A 101 2.28 2.63 13.79
N TYR A 102 1.76 3.62 14.54
CA TYR A 102 1.61 4.98 14.07
C TYR A 102 2.98 5.63 13.84
N ASP A 103 3.87 5.54 14.83
CA ASP A 103 5.21 6.14 14.73
C ASP A 103 5.98 5.57 13.54
N LYS A 104 5.87 4.25 13.33
CA LYS A 104 6.46 3.56 12.18
C LYS A 104 5.90 4.06 10.85
N ALA A 105 4.59 4.20 10.72
CA ALA A 105 3.96 4.72 9.50
C ALA A 105 4.33 6.19 9.27
N LEU A 106 4.31 7.00 10.33
CA LEU A 106 4.65 8.41 10.30
C LEU A 106 6.10 8.63 9.84
N GLN A 107 7.05 7.85 10.36
CA GLN A 107 8.46 7.94 9.95
C GLN A 107 8.64 7.71 8.45
N ARG A 108 7.92 6.73 7.87
CA ARG A 108 7.94 6.47 6.43
C ARG A 108 7.37 7.63 5.62
N ILE A 109 6.22 8.15 6.03
CA ILE A 109 5.58 9.29 5.36
C ILE A 109 6.46 10.55 5.46
N GLN A 110 7.05 10.82 6.62
CA GLN A 110 7.98 11.93 6.79
C GLN A 110 9.25 11.77 5.93
N GLY A 111 9.72 10.53 5.73
CA GLY A 111 10.79 10.22 4.77
C GLY A 111 10.44 10.72 3.37
N LEU A 112 9.27 10.30 2.86
CA LEU A 112 8.76 10.70 1.56
C LEU A 112 8.67 12.22 1.42
N VAL A 113 8.12 12.91 2.42
CA VAL A 113 8.01 14.37 2.40
C VAL A 113 9.40 15.02 2.36
N ARG A 114 10.36 14.56 3.16
CA ARG A 114 11.72 15.11 3.15
C ARG A 114 12.40 14.91 1.78
N GLN A 115 12.31 13.70 1.23
CA GLN A 115 12.88 13.38 -0.09
C GLN A 115 12.24 14.26 -1.18
N ALA A 116 10.92 14.40 -1.19
CA ALA A 116 10.21 15.25 -2.14
C ALA A 116 10.66 16.72 -2.05
N LEU A 117 10.81 17.27 -0.84
CA LEU A 117 11.27 18.63 -0.63
C LEU A 117 12.72 18.82 -1.10
N THR A 118 13.63 17.87 -0.81
CA THR A 118 15.01 17.94 -1.27
C THR A 118 15.12 17.91 -2.80
N THR A 119 14.38 17.01 -3.45
CA THR A 119 14.35 16.92 -4.93
C THR A 119 13.80 18.19 -5.56
N GLN A 120 12.77 18.81 -4.96
CA GLN A 120 12.23 20.09 -5.43
C GLN A 120 13.26 21.23 -5.33
N SER A 121 13.96 21.35 -4.20
CA SER A 121 15.00 22.38 -4.02
C SER A 121 16.14 22.21 -5.02
N GLN A 122 16.59 20.98 -5.28
CA GLN A 122 17.63 20.69 -6.27
C GLN A 122 17.21 21.10 -7.69
N ARG A 123 15.96 20.79 -8.09
CA ARG A 123 15.41 21.20 -9.39
C ARG A 123 15.31 22.72 -9.56
N GLN A 124 15.06 23.45 -8.47
CA GLN A 124 15.01 24.92 -8.50
C GLN A 124 16.42 25.53 -8.62
N GLY A 125 17.42 24.97 -7.93
CA GLY A 125 18.81 25.44 -8.01
C GLY A 125 19.47 25.22 -9.38
N SER A 126 19.21 24.08 -10.02
CA SER A 126 19.76 23.78 -11.36
C SER A 126 19.20 24.67 -12.47
N ASN A 127 17.97 25.17 -12.32
CA ASN A 127 17.35 26.08 -13.29
C ASN A 127 17.91 27.51 -13.21
N THR A 128 18.46 27.92 -12.07
CA THR A 128 19.07 29.25 -11.88
C THR A 128 20.52 29.35 -12.37
N GLU A 129 21.26 28.23 -12.47
CA GLU A 129 22.64 28.21 -12.99
C GLU A 129 22.73 28.10 -14.52
N SER A 130 21.60 27.93 -15.20
CA SER A 130 21.52 27.74 -16.66
C SER A 130 21.03 28.99 -17.44
N MET A 131 21.03 30.18 -16.83
CA MET A 131 20.68 31.46 -17.46
C MET A 131 21.87 32.42 -17.51
#